data_AF-A0AAW1RX95-F1
#
_entry.id   AF-A0AAW1RX95-F1
#
_cell.length_a   1.000
_cell.length_b   1.000
_cell.length_c   1.000
_cell.angle_alpha   90.00
_cell.angle_beta   90.00
_cell.angle_gamma   90.00
#
_symmetry.space_group_name_H-M   'P 1'
#
loop_
_entity.id
_entity.type
_entity.pdbx_description
1 polymer ?
#
loop_
_entity_poly.entity_id
_entity_poly.type
_entity_poly.pdbx_seq_one_letter_code
_entity_poly.pdbx_strand_id
1 'polypeptide(L)'
;MLPPVTSWASQSNLNICRQPAHQLLKLNRPRAHNFQGPTQNCPLRELTRMTVAQRSFHLIFCDKNEPSLQALCRAFHGIQDVSFLTQDIRTLHRLRRPSAICSVGNSFGIMDGGVDWVVREMLSPPPARTSVQAKCQEAISEQFMGEQPLEVPCGVPANHPSRELIRMAAVQRNFHMTFCDRNEAGMQALRKAFDGITDVSFISQDIGTLQGLRRPSAMCSAGNSFGIMDGGVDWAVREMLSSPGVSMQAKCQEAIAEQFMGEQPVGTCILVPAPVKNVFDWLAYAPTMVVPEDCRGTRNPYLAFRSLLTTLLRHNASTSEPIRSVIATSMCTGSGGVSHHDAANQMRLAYANVFEAPTRIVWPSVLQFQRDLKQFREGG
;
A
#
# COMPACT_ATOMS: atom_id res chain seq x y z
N MET A 1 22.89 -0.92 32.76
CA MET A 1 23.39 -2.29 32.51
C MET A 1 22.24 -3.25 32.72
N LEU A 2 21.73 -3.84 31.63
CA LEU A 2 20.73 -4.91 31.70
C LEU A 2 21.44 -6.23 32.07
N PRO A 3 20.82 -7.12 32.86
CA PRO A 3 21.45 -8.37 33.27
C PRO A 3 21.49 -9.39 32.11
N PRO A 4 22.43 -10.35 32.12
CA PRO A 4 22.65 -11.25 31.00
C PRO A 4 21.58 -12.34 30.92
N VAL A 5 21.16 -12.65 29.69
CA VAL A 5 20.26 -13.75 29.36
C VAL A 5 21.07 -15.04 29.30
N THR A 6 21.05 -15.84 30.37
CA THR A 6 21.50 -17.24 30.30
C THR A 6 20.58 -18.18 31.06
N SER A 7 20.26 -19.30 30.41
CA SER A 7 19.69 -20.55 30.93
C SER A 7 18.16 -20.67 31.06
N TRP A 8 17.44 -20.70 29.93
CA TRP A 8 16.11 -21.35 29.87
C TRP A 8 16.05 -22.29 28.66
N ALA A 9 16.72 -23.42 28.77
CA ALA A 9 16.51 -24.57 27.89
C ALA A 9 16.32 -25.83 28.75
N SER A 10 15.16 -25.93 29.42
CA SER A 10 14.69 -27.23 29.89
C SER A 10 14.03 -27.97 28.72
N GLN A 11 14.37 -29.25 28.56
CA GLN A 11 13.91 -30.15 27.50
C GLN A 11 12.38 -30.34 27.42
N SER A 12 11.60 -29.77 28.34
CA SER A 12 10.14 -29.77 28.33
C SER A 12 9.51 -28.82 27.30
N ASN A 13 10.28 -27.88 26.72
CA ASN A 13 9.77 -26.92 25.73
C ASN A 13 9.72 -27.46 24.28
N LEU A 14 10.19 -28.69 24.04
CA LEU A 14 10.24 -29.31 22.71
C LEU A 14 8.90 -29.90 22.22
N ASN A 15 7.90 -30.03 23.09
CA ASN A 15 6.60 -30.63 22.73
C ASN A 15 5.53 -29.62 22.29
N ILE A 16 5.80 -28.31 22.33
CA ILE A 16 4.81 -27.27 22.01
C ILE A 16 4.48 -27.23 20.50
N CYS A 17 5.40 -27.66 19.63
CA CYS A 17 5.19 -27.69 18.17
C CYS A 17 4.51 -28.96 17.65
N ARG A 18 4.10 -29.91 18.52
CA ARG A 18 3.41 -31.13 18.10
C ARG A 18 1.94 -31.07 18.50
N GLN A 19 1.15 -30.22 17.85
CA GLN A 19 -0.29 -30.44 17.83
C GLN A 19 -0.65 -31.37 16.66
N PRO A 20 -1.21 -32.56 16.91
CA PRO A 20 -1.72 -33.41 15.85
C PRO A 20 -2.82 -32.67 15.08
N ALA A 21 -2.83 -32.78 13.74
CA ALA A 21 -3.85 -32.18 12.87
C ALA A 21 -5.31 -32.46 13.30
N HIS A 22 -5.56 -33.56 14.03
CA HIS A 22 -6.88 -33.90 14.55
C HIS A 22 -7.36 -33.02 15.73
N GLN A 23 -6.47 -32.35 16.47
CA GLN A 23 -6.85 -31.43 17.55
C GLN A 23 -7.30 -30.06 17.00
N LEU A 24 -6.77 -29.62 15.86
CA LEU A 24 -7.22 -28.40 15.16
C LEU A 24 -8.62 -28.55 14.53
N LEU A 25 -9.07 -29.78 14.26
CA LEU A 25 -10.43 -30.07 13.78
C LEU A 25 -11.53 -29.72 14.81
N LYS A 26 -11.17 -29.47 16.08
CA LYS A 26 -12.07 -29.10 17.17
C LYS A 26 -12.11 -27.60 17.49
N LEU A 27 -11.47 -26.76 16.68
CA LEU A 27 -11.60 -25.30 16.84
C LEU A 27 -13.07 -24.90 16.62
N ASN A 28 -13.75 -24.63 17.72
CA ASN A 28 -15.13 -24.18 17.73
C ASN A 28 -15.22 -22.86 16.96
N ARG A 29 -16.17 -22.76 16.02
CA ARG A 29 -16.56 -21.45 15.50
C ARG A 29 -16.92 -20.57 16.70
N PRO A 30 -16.37 -19.36 16.84
CA PRO A 30 -16.87 -18.42 17.83
C PRO A 30 -18.38 -18.24 17.59
N ARG A 31 -19.20 -18.47 18.62
CA ARG A 31 -20.64 -18.23 18.53
C ARG A 31 -20.84 -16.74 18.29
N ALA A 32 -21.48 -16.38 17.19
CA ALA A 32 -21.95 -15.02 16.98
C ALA A 32 -22.92 -14.67 18.12
N HIS A 33 -22.48 -13.84 19.06
CA HIS A 33 -23.37 -13.31 20.09
C HIS A 33 -24.30 -12.30 19.42
N ASN A 34 -25.60 -12.62 19.37
CA ASN A 34 -26.65 -11.70 18.94
C ASN A 34 -26.73 -10.54 19.93
N PHE A 35 -26.03 -9.45 19.65
CA PHE A 35 -26.11 -8.21 20.41
C PHE A 35 -27.19 -7.32 19.81
N GLN A 36 -28.32 -7.18 20.52
CA GLN A 36 -29.33 -6.16 20.23
C GLN A 36 -29.04 -4.92 21.08
N GLY A 37 -28.56 -3.84 20.43
CA GLY A 37 -28.24 -2.53 21.03
C GLY A 37 -28.11 -1.42 19.97
N PRO A 38 -28.22 -0.12 20.35
CA PRO A 38 -29.16 0.86 19.78
C PRO A 38 -28.75 1.48 18.41
N THR A 39 -29.61 2.40 17.94
CA THR A 39 -29.82 2.93 16.58
C THR A 39 -28.62 3.67 15.93
N GLN A 40 -28.80 3.99 14.64
CA GLN A 40 -27.84 3.91 13.51
C GLN A 40 -26.58 4.79 13.47
N ASN A 41 -26.22 5.64 14.44
CA ASN A 41 -25.04 6.53 14.32
C ASN A 41 -24.27 6.70 15.65
N CYS A 42 -23.44 5.72 16.02
CA CYS A 42 -22.57 5.83 17.19
C CYS A 42 -21.14 5.35 16.87
N PRO A 43 -20.08 6.18 17.08
CA PRO A 43 -18.67 5.80 16.86
C PRO A 43 -18.25 4.54 17.65
N LEU A 44 -18.89 4.30 18.80
CA LEU A 44 -18.65 3.11 19.64
C LEU A 44 -19.02 1.80 18.93
N ARG A 45 -19.93 1.81 17.94
CA ARG A 45 -20.31 0.60 17.19
C ARG A 45 -19.20 0.13 16.23
N GLU A 46 -18.44 1.08 15.66
CA GLU A 46 -17.38 0.79 14.70
C GLU A 46 -16.15 0.21 15.41
N LEU A 47 -15.75 0.82 16.52
CA LEU A 47 -14.78 0.26 17.47
C LEU A 47 -15.21 -1.11 18.00
N THR A 48 -16.49 -1.30 18.34
CA THR A 48 -17.01 -2.61 18.79
C THR A 48 -16.99 -3.65 17.67
N ARG A 49 -17.34 -3.28 16.42
CA ARG A 49 -17.24 -4.18 15.25
C ARG A 49 -15.79 -4.59 14.97
N MET A 50 -14.85 -3.65 15.06
CA MET A 50 -13.42 -3.92 14.86
C MET A 50 -12.88 -4.82 15.98
N THR A 51 -13.32 -4.61 17.22
CA THR A 51 -12.97 -5.48 18.36
C THR A 51 -13.53 -6.91 18.18
N VAL A 52 -14.77 -7.04 17.68
CA VAL A 52 -15.37 -8.36 17.37
C VAL A 52 -14.67 -9.03 16.18
N ALA A 53 -14.28 -8.28 15.15
CA ALA A 53 -13.53 -8.78 14.01
C ALA A 53 -12.11 -9.26 14.41
N GLN A 54 -11.42 -8.53 15.28
CA GLN A 54 -10.12 -8.93 15.83
C GLN A 54 -10.18 -10.27 16.59
N ARG A 55 -11.31 -10.59 17.23
CA ARG A 55 -11.51 -11.85 17.98
C ARG A 55 -12.07 -13.00 17.14
N SER A 56 -12.18 -12.83 15.82
CA SER A 56 -12.81 -13.81 14.92
C SER A 56 -11.83 -14.49 13.96
N PHE A 57 -10.53 -14.23 14.08
CA PHE A 57 -9.52 -14.72 13.13
C PHE A 57 -8.52 -15.66 13.82
N HIS A 58 -8.40 -16.88 13.29
CA HIS A 58 -7.44 -17.88 13.76
C HIS A 58 -6.29 -17.99 12.74
N LEU A 59 -5.07 -17.71 13.17
CA LEU A 59 -3.89 -17.73 12.31
C LEU A 59 -3.20 -19.10 12.37
N ILE A 60 -2.89 -19.67 11.21
CA ILE A 60 -2.18 -20.96 11.11
C ILE A 60 -0.88 -20.74 10.35
N PHE A 61 0.25 -20.87 11.06
CA PHE A 61 1.56 -20.96 10.44
C PHE A 61 1.82 -22.41 10.00
N CYS A 62 2.07 -22.63 8.71
CA CYS A 62 2.36 -23.94 8.15
C CYS A 62 3.71 -23.90 7.43
N ASP A 63 4.68 -24.67 7.89
CA ASP A 63 5.99 -24.80 7.24
C ASP A 63 6.54 -26.21 7.47
N LYS A 64 7.20 -26.78 6.46
CA LYS A 64 7.95 -28.04 6.60
C LYS A 64 9.28 -27.82 7.34
N ASN A 65 9.78 -26.58 7.38
CA ASN A 65 11.03 -26.21 8.03
C ASN A 65 10.81 -25.98 9.53
N GLU A 66 11.13 -26.99 10.33
CA GLU A 66 10.91 -26.99 11.77
C GLU A 66 11.62 -25.83 12.51
N PRO A 67 12.90 -25.49 12.24
CA PRO A 67 13.54 -24.30 12.82
C PRO A 67 12.79 -22.98 12.61
N SER A 68 12.27 -22.73 11.41
CA SER A 68 11.48 -21.52 11.11
C SER A 68 10.19 -21.49 11.92
N LEU A 69 9.49 -22.63 11.99
CA LEU A 69 8.26 -22.74 12.74
C LEU A 69 8.47 -22.61 14.25
N GLN A 70 9.59 -23.12 14.77
CA GLN A 70 9.97 -22.93 16.18
C GLN A 70 10.25 -21.46 16.51
N ALA A 71 10.89 -20.72 15.61
CA ALA A 71 11.10 -19.28 15.79
C ALA A 71 9.77 -18.52 15.85
N LEU A 72 8.83 -18.85 14.95
CA LEU A 72 7.47 -18.28 14.97
C LEU A 72 6.70 -18.68 16.24
N CYS A 73 6.81 -19.94 16.68
CA CYS A 73 6.17 -20.41 17.90
C CYS A 73 6.66 -19.65 19.14
N ARG A 74 7.96 -19.34 19.20
CA ARG A 74 8.52 -18.48 20.26
C ARG A 74 8.01 -17.04 20.17
N ALA A 75 7.95 -16.47 18.96
CA ALA A 75 7.52 -15.09 18.76
C ALA A 75 6.03 -14.86 19.10
N PHE A 76 5.18 -15.87 18.86
CA PHE A 76 3.74 -15.83 19.12
C PHE A 76 3.35 -16.63 20.37
N HIS A 77 4.29 -16.86 21.29
CA HIS A 77 4.03 -17.63 22.50
C HIS A 77 2.92 -16.96 23.35
N GLY A 78 1.95 -17.77 23.80
CA GLY A 78 0.84 -17.30 24.64
C GLY A 78 -0.34 -16.69 23.89
N ILE A 79 -0.30 -16.58 22.55
CA ILE A 79 -1.43 -16.11 21.75
C ILE A 79 -2.38 -17.28 21.47
N GLN A 80 -3.64 -17.17 21.92
CA GLN A 80 -4.61 -18.28 21.90
C GLN A 80 -5.09 -18.67 20.49
N ASP A 81 -5.24 -17.69 19.59
CA ASP A 81 -5.80 -17.88 18.25
C ASP A 81 -4.72 -18.11 17.17
N VAL A 82 -3.57 -18.67 17.56
CA VAL A 82 -2.45 -18.98 16.66
C VAL A 82 -2.10 -20.46 16.77
N SER A 83 -1.89 -21.12 15.64
CA SER A 83 -1.47 -22.52 15.58
C SER A 83 -0.32 -22.74 14.61
N PHE A 84 0.44 -23.79 14.86
CA PHE A 84 1.66 -24.13 14.13
C PHE A 84 1.55 -25.54 13.59
N LEU A 85 1.82 -25.70 12.30
CA LEU A 85 1.72 -26.95 11.58
C LEU A 85 3.03 -27.27 10.86
N THR A 86 3.76 -28.27 11.37
CA THR A 86 4.99 -28.76 10.75
C THR A 86 4.69 -29.73 9.62
N GLN A 87 4.22 -29.23 8.48
CA GLN A 87 3.84 -30.07 7.35
C GLN A 87 3.96 -29.34 6.00
N ASP A 88 3.97 -30.11 4.92
CA ASP A 88 3.92 -29.56 3.56
C ASP A 88 2.55 -28.89 3.33
N ILE A 89 2.57 -27.63 2.91
CA ILE A 89 1.38 -26.82 2.62
C ILE A 89 0.43 -27.52 1.62
N ARG A 90 0.96 -28.36 0.72
CA ARG A 90 0.19 -29.18 -0.23
C ARG A 90 -0.77 -30.13 0.45
N THR A 91 -0.48 -30.54 1.67
CA THR A 91 -1.32 -31.47 2.45
C THR A 91 -2.49 -30.77 3.16
N LEU A 92 -2.53 -29.44 3.16
CA LEU A 92 -3.57 -28.65 3.84
C LEU A 92 -4.98 -28.85 3.26
N HIS A 93 -5.14 -29.34 2.03
CA HIS A 93 -6.45 -29.71 1.48
C HIS A 93 -7.19 -30.74 2.35
N ARG A 94 -6.48 -31.46 3.23
CA ARG A 94 -7.02 -32.45 4.17
C ARG A 94 -7.49 -31.85 5.50
N LEU A 95 -7.17 -30.58 5.79
CA LEU A 95 -7.68 -29.89 6.98
C LEU A 95 -9.08 -29.31 6.71
N ARG A 96 -9.87 -29.09 7.77
CA ARG A 96 -11.09 -28.27 7.67
C ARG A 96 -10.69 -26.92 7.06
N ARG A 97 -11.26 -26.63 5.88
CA ARG A 97 -10.78 -25.62 4.94
C ARG A 97 -10.49 -24.27 5.62
N PRO A 98 -9.24 -23.79 5.67
CA PRO A 98 -8.99 -22.39 6.01
C PRO A 98 -9.77 -21.50 5.03
N SER A 99 -10.29 -20.37 5.53
CA SER A 99 -11.08 -19.43 4.71
C SER A 99 -10.24 -18.62 3.73
N ALA A 100 -8.93 -18.49 3.99
CA ALA A 100 -7.95 -17.83 3.14
C ALA A 100 -6.56 -18.47 3.31
N ILE A 101 -5.69 -18.27 2.31
CA ILE A 101 -4.29 -18.66 2.35
C ILE A 101 -3.44 -17.42 2.05
N CYS A 102 -2.45 -17.16 2.89
CA CYS A 102 -1.47 -16.09 2.67
C CYS A 102 -0.24 -16.70 2.00
N SER A 103 0.18 -16.11 0.88
CA SER A 103 1.36 -16.55 0.14
C SER A 103 2.45 -15.48 0.22
N VAL A 104 3.70 -15.90 0.42
CA VAL A 104 4.85 -14.99 0.52
C VAL A 104 5.31 -14.54 -0.87
N GLY A 105 4.63 -13.49 -1.35
CA GLY A 105 4.76 -12.93 -2.69
C GLY A 105 5.92 -11.97 -2.93
N ASN A 106 6.28 -11.82 -4.20
CA ASN A 106 6.92 -10.59 -4.70
C ASN A 106 5.86 -9.54 -5.04
N SER A 107 6.25 -8.26 -5.06
CA SER A 107 5.35 -7.13 -5.36
C SER A 107 4.77 -7.12 -6.78
N PHE A 108 5.19 -8.04 -7.65
CA PHE A 108 4.71 -8.20 -9.01
C PHE A 108 3.75 -9.38 -9.19
N GLY A 109 3.50 -10.17 -8.13
CA GLY A 109 2.58 -11.30 -8.16
C GLY A 109 3.03 -12.47 -9.04
N ILE A 110 4.32 -12.56 -9.38
CA ILE A 110 4.84 -13.70 -10.15
C ILE A 110 4.93 -14.92 -9.23
N MET A 111 4.05 -15.91 -9.44
CA MET A 111 3.93 -17.12 -8.60
C MET A 111 4.55 -18.36 -9.29
N ASP A 112 5.83 -18.30 -9.65
CA ASP A 112 6.54 -19.40 -10.32
C ASP A 112 7.69 -20.00 -9.50
N GLY A 113 7.90 -19.51 -8.27
CA GLY A 113 8.89 -20.01 -7.34
C GLY A 113 8.32 -20.34 -5.96
N GLY A 114 9.02 -21.22 -5.23
CA GLY A 114 8.82 -21.44 -3.80
C GLY A 114 7.39 -21.83 -3.39
N VAL A 115 6.92 -21.22 -2.30
CA VAL A 115 5.57 -21.46 -1.73
C VAL A 115 4.48 -20.87 -2.63
N ASP A 116 4.71 -19.73 -3.28
CA ASP A 116 3.73 -19.11 -4.18
C ASP A 116 3.35 -20.04 -5.34
N TRP A 117 4.32 -20.71 -5.96
CA TRP A 117 4.02 -21.70 -7.00
C TRP A 117 3.08 -22.80 -6.50
N VAL A 118 3.35 -23.31 -5.29
CA VAL A 118 2.51 -24.35 -4.69
C VAL A 118 1.09 -23.85 -4.40
N VAL A 119 0.95 -22.64 -3.85
CA VAL A 119 -0.35 -22.02 -3.59
C VAL A 119 -1.13 -21.81 -4.87
N ARG A 120 -0.45 -21.37 -5.95
CA ARG A 120 -1.06 -21.24 -7.28
C ARG A 120 -1.63 -22.56 -7.78
N GLU A 121 -0.88 -23.64 -7.72
CA GLU A 121 -1.35 -24.96 -8.16
C GLU A 121 -2.52 -25.47 -7.29
N MET A 122 -2.51 -25.19 -5.98
CA MET A 122 -3.58 -25.57 -5.06
C MET A 122 -4.90 -24.82 -5.31
N LEU A 123 -4.84 -23.56 -5.74
CA LEU A 123 -6.01 -22.71 -5.97
C LEU A 123 -6.47 -22.68 -7.43
N SER A 124 -5.62 -23.12 -8.36
CA SER A 124 -5.97 -23.11 -9.78
C SER A 124 -7.07 -24.14 -10.05
N PRO A 125 -8.14 -23.77 -10.78
CA PRO A 125 -9.10 -24.76 -11.25
C PRO A 125 -8.38 -25.78 -12.15
N PRO A 126 -8.85 -27.04 -12.22
CA PRO A 126 -8.32 -28.00 -13.18
C PRO A 126 -8.37 -27.39 -14.60
N PRO A 127 -7.39 -27.69 -15.47
CA PRO A 127 -7.25 -27.00 -16.75
C PRO A 127 -8.49 -27.19 -17.62
N ALA A 128 -9.38 -26.19 -17.61
CA ALA A 128 -10.49 -26.07 -18.55
C ALA A 128 -9.98 -25.33 -19.80
N ARG A 129 -10.32 -25.87 -20.98
CA ARG A 129 -10.00 -25.31 -22.31
C ARG A 129 -10.25 -23.79 -22.34
N THR A 130 -9.18 -23.01 -22.55
CA THR A 130 -9.19 -21.58 -22.94
C THR A 130 -10.26 -20.75 -22.23
N SER A 131 -10.02 -20.45 -20.95
CA SER A 131 -10.91 -19.59 -20.17
C SER A 131 -10.87 -18.14 -20.68
N VAL A 132 -12.00 -17.44 -20.53
CA VAL A 132 -12.21 -16.01 -20.80
C VAL A 132 -11.07 -15.12 -20.25
N GLN A 133 -10.37 -15.58 -19.22
CA GLN A 133 -9.24 -14.91 -18.59
C GLN A 133 -8.03 -14.74 -19.52
N ALA A 134 -7.70 -15.77 -20.32
CA ALA A 134 -6.64 -15.68 -21.33
C ALA A 134 -7.01 -14.67 -22.43
N LYS A 135 -8.28 -14.71 -22.88
CA LYS A 135 -8.82 -13.75 -23.87
C LYS A 135 -8.86 -12.31 -23.35
N CYS A 136 -9.13 -12.11 -22.05
CA CYS A 136 -9.08 -10.78 -21.42
C CYS A 136 -7.65 -10.26 -21.33
N GLN A 137 -6.69 -11.12 -20.99
CA GLN A 137 -5.28 -10.74 -20.93
C GLN A 137 -4.72 -10.35 -22.31
N GLU A 138 -5.10 -11.07 -23.37
CA GLU A 138 -4.79 -10.74 -24.76
C GLU A 138 -5.46 -9.45 -25.21
N ALA A 139 -6.77 -9.27 -24.98
CA ALA A 139 -7.50 -8.06 -25.37
C ALA A 139 -6.94 -6.78 -24.71
N ILE A 140 -6.55 -6.86 -23.43
CA ILE A 140 -5.89 -5.74 -22.72
C ILE A 140 -4.49 -5.47 -23.30
N SER A 141 -3.79 -6.51 -23.77
CA SER A 141 -2.44 -6.35 -24.33
C SER A 141 -2.46 -5.74 -25.73
N GLU A 142 -3.47 -6.05 -26.55
CA GLU A 142 -3.58 -5.55 -27.94
C GLU A 142 -4.15 -4.11 -28.02
N GLN A 143 -5.02 -3.71 -27.08
CA GLN A 143 -5.72 -2.42 -27.14
C GLN A 143 -4.96 -1.24 -26.49
N PHE A 144 -3.87 -1.51 -25.75
CA PHE A 144 -3.04 -0.47 -25.14
C PHE A 144 -2.07 0.23 -26.11
N MET A 145 -2.02 -0.19 -27.38
CA MET A 145 -1.13 0.36 -28.42
C MET A 145 -1.84 1.33 -29.38
N GLY A 146 -3.14 1.59 -29.20
CA GLY A 146 -3.94 2.44 -30.08
C GLY A 146 -4.57 3.65 -29.38
N GLU A 147 -4.78 4.73 -30.12
CA GLU A 147 -5.42 5.96 -29.62
C GLU A 147 -6.93 5.82 -29.28
N GLN A 148 -7.52 4.66 -29.56
CA GLN A 148 -8.94 4.35 -29.37
C GLN A 148 -9.31 4.19 -27.87
N PRO A 149 -10.54 4.55 -27.46
CA PRO A 149 -11.01 4.36 -26.09
C PRO A 149 -11.03 2.87 -25.68
N LEU A 150 -10.58 2.59 -24.46
CA LEU A 150 -10.56 1.24 -23.89
C LEU A 150 -11.99 0.71 -23.69
N GLU A 151 -12.44 -0.21 -24.55
CA GLU A 151 -13.73 -0.90 -24.38
C GLU A 151 -13.57 -2.18 -23.55
N VAL A 152 -14.45 -2.39 -22.57
CA VAL A 152 -14.49 -3.65 -21.81
C VAL A 152 -15.05 -4.74 -22.73
N PRO A 153 -14.33 -5.85 -22.98
CA PRO A 153 -14.85 -6.94 -23.82
C PRO A 153 -16.19 -7.46 -23.31
N CYS A 154 -17.11 -7.76 -24.23
CA CYS A 154 -18.41 -8.36 -23.89
C CYS A 154 -18.20 -9.69 -23.15
N GLY A 155 -18.88 -9.87 -22.01
CA GLY A 155 -18.80 -11.09 -21.20
C GLY A 155 -17.89 -11.03 -19.97
N VAL A 156 -17.17 -9.93 -19.72
CA VAL A 156 -16.39 -9.75 -18.48
C VAL A 156 -17.32 -9.41 -17.31
N PRO A 157 -17.36 -10.17 -16.20
CA PRO A 157 -18.22 -9.89 -15.04
C PRO A 157 -17.99 -8.49 -14.46
N ALA A 158 -19.03 -7.88 -13.88
CA ALA A 158 -18.96 -6.53 -13.31
C ALA A 158 -17.85 -6.36 -12.25
N ASN A 159 -17.53 -7.43 -11.51
CA ASN A 159 -16.53 -7.44 -10.44
C ASN A 159 -15.15 -7.97 -10.89
N HIS A 160 -14.91 -8.12 -12.20
CA HIS A 160 -13.64 -8.66 -12.68
C HIS A 160 -12.51 -7.61 -12.55
N PRO A 161 -11.31 -7.96 -12.02
CA PRO A 161 -10.21 -7.02 -11.78
C PRO A 161 -9.78 -6.22 -13.03
N SER A 162 -9.89 -6.85 -14.20
CA SER A 162 -9.58 -6.21 -15.50
C SER A 162 -10.46 -4.99 -15.80
N ARG A 163 -11.70 -4.91 -15.29
CA ARG A 163 -12.55 -3.72 -15.47
C ARG A 163 -12.02 -2.52 -14.68
N GLU A 164 -11.45 -2.75 -13.50
CA GLU A 164 -10.82 -1.70 -12.69
C GLU A 164 -9.57 -1.17 -13.40
N LEU A 165 -8.72 -2.05 -13.92
CA LEU A 165 -7.53 -1.67 -14.70
C LEU A 165 -7.90 -0.85 -15.95
N ILE A 166 -8.93 -1.28 -16.69
CA ILE A 166 -9.44 -0.54 -17.86
C ILE A 166 -9.97 0.85 -17.46
N ARG A 167 -10.74 0.95 -16.37
CA ARG A 167 -11.24 2.24 -15.86
C ARG A 167 -10.09 3.15 -15.42
N MET A 168 -9.13 2.61 -14.68
CA MET A 168 -7.95 3.37 -14.23
C MET A 168 -7.18 3.92 -15.42
N ALA A 169 -6.95 3.11 -16.47
CA ALA A 169 -6.27 3.54 -17.68
C ALA A 169 -7.08 4.57 -18.50
N ALA A 170 -8.41 4.47 -18.54
CA ALA A 170 -9.26 5.48 -19.18
C ALA A 170 -9.25 6.84 -18.43
N VAL A 171 -9.08 6.81 -17.10
CA VAL A 171 -9.00 7.99 -16.23
C VAL A 171 -7.63 8.71 -16.32
N GLN A 172 -6.58 8.04 -16.82
CA GLN A 172 -5.23 8.61 -16.89
C GLN A 172 -5.12 9.88 -17.74
N ARG A 173 -6.01 10.11 -18.72
CA ARG A 173 -5.88 11.18 -19.72
C ARG A 173 -6.27 12.60 -19.26
N ASN A 174 -6.46 12.86 -17.96
CA ASN A 174 -6.88 14.19 -17.48
C ASN A 174 -6.39 14.52 -16.05
N PHE A 175 -5.17 14.09 -15.73
CA PHE A 175 -4.54 14.27 -14.42
C PHE A 175 -3.29 15.13 -14.54
N HIS A 176 -3.24 16.25 -13.83
CA HIS A 176 -2.11 17.17 -13.84
C HIS A 176 -1.39 17.19 -12.49
N MET A 177 -0.06 17.17 -12.50
CA MET A 177 0.73 17.23 -11.28
C MET A 177 1.57 18.48 -11.24
N THR A 178 1.62 19.13 -10.07
CA THR A 178 2.51 20.26 -9.86
C THR A 178 3.49 19.94 -8.75
N PHE A 179 4.79 20.00 -9.05
CA PHE A 179 5.80 20.03 -8.01
C PHE A 179 5.97 21.45 -7.49
N CYS A 180 5.89 21.63 -6.17
CA CYS A 180 6.14 22.90 -5.53
C CYS A 180 7.17 22.75 -4.42
N ASP A 181 8.27 23.49 -4.51
CA ASP A 181 9.29 23.56 -3.46
C ASP A 181 10.04 24.89 -3.57
N ARG A 182 10.52 25.43 -2.44
CA ARG A 182 11.37 26.62 -2.43
C ARG A 182 12.84 26.31 -2.70
N ASN A 183 13.23 25.04 -2.58
CA ASN A 183 14.60 24.60 -2.78
C ASN A 183 14.88 24.44 -4.28
N GLU A 184 15.68 25.35 -4.83
CA GLU A 184 16.04 25.35 -6.25
C GLU A 184 16.80 24.09 -6.70
N ALA A 185 17.66 23.50 -5.86
CA ALA A 185 18.35 22.26 -6.20
C ALA A 185 17.36 21.09 -6.33
N GLY A 186 16.37 21.03 -5.43
CA GLY A 186 15.24 20.10 -5.50
C GLY A 186 14.42 20.29 -6.79
N MET A 187 14.06 21.54 -7.09
CA MET A 187 13.29 21.87 -8.28
C MET A 187 14.06 21.57 -9.58
N GLN A 188 15.36 21.82 -9.63
CA GLN A 188 16.21 21.46 -10.78
C GLN A 188 16.29 19.94 -10.97
N ALA A 189 16.46 19.17 -9.89
CA ALA A 189 16.48 17.71 -9.95
C ALA A 189 15.15 17.16 -10.47
N LEU A 190 14.02 17.68 -9.97
CA LEU A 190 12.68 17.30 -10.43
C LEU A 190 12.46 17.67 -11.90
N ARG A 191 12.81 18.88 -12.34
CA ARG A 191 12.72 19.29 -13.75
C ARG A 191 13.51 18.38 -14.67
N LYS A 192 14.73 18.00 -14.26
CA LYS A 192 15.58 17.07 -15.03
C LYS A 192 14.98 15.67 -15.08
N ALA A 193 14.48 15.15 -13.96
CA ALA A 193 13.92 13.80 -13.90
C ALA A 193 12.62 13.67 -14.70
N PHE A 194 11.79 14.72 -14.71
CA PHE A 194 10.50 14.77 -15.41
C PHE A 194 10.58 15.52 -16.75
N ASP A 195 11.77 15.67 -17.33
CA ASP A 195 11.93 16.27 -18.65
C ASP A 195 11.11 15.51 -19.70
N GLY A 196 10.44 16.26 -20.58
CA GLY A 196 9.55 15.71 -21.60
C GLY A 196 8.15 15.26 -21.12
N ILE A 197 7.83 15.36 -19.82
CA ILE A 197 6.48 15.03 -19.31
C ILE A 197 5.58 16.27 -19.32
N THR A 198 4.55 16.25 -20.17
CA THR A 198 3.67 17.42 -20.42
C THR A 198 2.64 17.68 -19.32
N ASP A 199 2.26 16.66 -18.56
CA ASP A 199 1.25 16.76 -17.50
C ASP A 199 1.85 17.11 -16.14
N VAL A 200 3.10 17.60 -16.11
CA VAL A 200 3.82 18.00 -14.90
C VAL A 200 4.24 19.47 -14.99
N SER A 201 3.87 20.25 -13.99
CA SER A 201 4.29 21.64 -13.79
C SER A 201 5.19 21.79 -12.57
N PHE A 202 5.86 22.94 -12.48
CA PHE A 202 6.84 23.22 -11.44
C PHE A 202 6.68 24.65 -10.94
N ILE A 203 6.52 24.82 -9.62
CA ILE A 203 6.42 26.11 -8.94
C ILE A 203 7.57 26.22 -7.93
N SER A 204 8.49 27.15 -8.15
CA SER A 204 9.58 27.43 -7.21
C SER A 204 9.11 28.43 -6.13
N GLN A 205 8.31 27.99 -5.17
CA GLN A 205 7.77 28.84 -4.09
C GLN A 205 7.65 28.06 -2.78
N ASP A 206 7.57 28.80 -1.67
CA ASP A 206 7.23 28.22 -0.38
C ASP A 206 5.75 27.85 -0.35
N ILE A 207 5.46 26.59 0.00
CA ILE A 207 4.10 26.06 0.05
C ILE A 207 3.19 26.90 0.94
N GLY A 208 3.68 27.36 2.09
CA GLY A 208 2.88 28.14 3.03
C GLY A 208 2.43 29.49 2.45
N THR A 209 3.03 29.93 1.34
CA THR A 209 2.71 31.19 0.65
C THR A 209 2.03 30.99 -0.70
N LEU A 210 1.66 29.75 -1.05
CA LEU A 210 0.98 29.46 -2.31
C LEU A 210 -0.35 30.22 -2.40
N GLN A 211 -0.47 31.07 -3.42
CA GLN A 211 -1.66 31.87 -3.70
C GLN A 211 -1.96 31.88 -5.21
N GLY A 212 -3.17 32.29 -5.57
CA GLY A 212 -3.56 32.47 -6.98
C GLY A 212 -3.67 31.17 -7.79
N LEU A 213 -3.59 30.01 -7.14
CA LEU A 213 -3.80 28.72 -7.78
C LEU A 213 -5.27 28.62 -8.21
N ARG A 214 -5.52 28.41 -9.51
CA ARG A 214 -6.81 27.86 -9.94
C ARG A 214 -6.89 26.45 -9.36
N ARG A 215 -7.94 26.14 -8.58
CA ARG A 215 -8.21 24.82 -7.98
C ARG A 215 -7.25 23.73 -8.47
N PRO A 216 -6.23 23.39 -7.68
CA PRO A 216 -5.79 22.04 -7.56
C PRO A 216 -6.81 21.22 -6.75
N SER A 217 -6.93 19.92 -7.02
CA SER A 217 -7.93 19.08 -6.34
C SER A 217 -7.39 18.34 -5.12
N ALA A 218 -6.06 18.22 -4.95
CA ALA A 218 -5.45 17.63 -3.76
C ALA A 218 -4.08 18.26 -3.43
N MET A 219 -3.73 18.30 -2.15
CA MET A 219 -2.38 18.60 -1.65
C MET A 219 -1.76 17.34 -1.08
N CYS A 220 -0.57 16.96 -1.54
CA CYS A 220 0.17 15.85 -0.98
C CYS A 220 1.02 16.30 0.23
N SER A 221 0.99 15.52 1.30
CA SER A 221 1.93 15.63 2.43
C SER A 221 2.64 14.29 2.60
N ALA A 222 3.95 14.37 2.76
CA ALA A 222 4.87 13.23 2.75
C ALA A 222 5.52 13.05 4.13
N GLY A 223 4.70 12.79 5.14
CA GLY A 223 5.11 12.80 6.56
C GLY A 223 5.53 11.43 7.12
N ASN A 224 5.19 11.20 8.39
CA ASN A 224 5.47 9.98 9.14
C ASN A 224 4.22 9.09 9.30
N SER A 225 4.40 7.84 9.70
CA SER A 225 3.32 6.85 9.84
C SER A 225 2.23 7.20 10.86
N PHE A 226 2.43 8.22 11.70
CA PHE A 226 1.49 8.62 12.76
C PHE A 226 0.74 9.92 12.47
N GLY A 227 0.90 10.50 11.27
CA GLY A 227 0.16 11.71 10.91
C GLY A 227 0.61 12.95 11.68
N ILE A 228 1.78 12.96 12.32
CA ILE A 228 2.29 14.14 13.04
C ILE A 228 2.79 15.16 12.01
N MET A 229 2.25 16.38 12.03
CA MET A 229 2.47 17.42 11.00
C MET A 229 3.06 18.69 11.62
N ASP A 230 4.11 18.54 12.43
CA ASP A 230 4.72 19.62 13.21
C ASP A 230 6.02 20.19 12.59
N GLY A 231 6.47 19.65 11.46
CA GLY A 231 7.73 20.05 10.81
C GLY A 231 7.63 20.28 9.31
N GLY A 232 8.54 21.13 8.80
CA GLY A 232 8.78 21.31 7.37
C GLY A 232 7.52 21.61 6.54
N VAL A 233 7.38 20.89 5.43
CA VAL A 233 6.22 20.98 4.52
C VAL A 233 4.93 20.59 5.23
N ASP A 234 4.95 19.59 6.12
CA ASP A 234 3.74 19.09 6.76
C ASP A 234 3.10 20.15 7.67
N TRP A 235 3.92 20.96 8.37
CA TRP A 235 3.42 22.12 9.10
C TRP A 235 2.71 23.10 8.18
N ALA A 236 3.32 23.48 7.05
CA ALA A 236 2.72 24.43 6.11
C ALA A 236 1.40 23.91 5.52
N VAL A 237 1.34 22.61 5.17
CA VAL A 237 0.11 21.96 4.68
C VAL A 237 -0.96 21.92 5.78
N ARG A 238 -0.58 21.62 7.03
CA ARG A 238 -1.51 21.64 8.16
C ARG A 238 -2.14 23.02 8.35
N GLU A 239 -1.34 24.08 8.37
CA GLU A 239 -1.84 25.44 8.55
C GLU A 239 -2.74 25.87 7.39
N MET A 240 -2.36 25.51 6.16
CA MET A 240 -3.11 25.85 4.96
C MET A 240 -4.49 25.19 4.89
N LEU A 241 -4.60 23.92 5.31
CA LEU A 241 -5.83 23.13 5.15
C LEU A 241 -6.74 23.13 6.39
N SER A 242 -6.23 23.58 7.54
CA SER A 242 -7.03 23.66 8.77
C SER A 242 -8.08 24.78 8.69
N SER A 243 -9.18 24.61 9.42
CA SER A 243 -10.18 25.67 9.62
C SER A 243 -10.22 26.06 11.11
N PRO A 244 -10.77 27.22 11.47
CA PRO A 244 -10.99 27.56 12.88
C PRO A 244 -11.72 26.42 13.60
N GLY A 245 -11.11 25.88 14.66
CA GLY A 245 -11.65 24.77 15.45
C GLY A 245 -11.50 23.36 14.86
N VAL A 246 -10.92 23.19 13.66
CA VAL A 246 -10.72 21.87 13.03
C VAL A 246 -9.29 21.76 12.49
N SER A 247 -8.48 20.93 13.17
CA SER A 247 -7.10 20.64 12.77
C SER A 247 -7.05 19.60 11.66
N MET A 248 -6.32 19.90 10.58
CA MET A 248 -6.03 18.93 9.51
C MET A 248 -5.24 17.73 10.04
N GLN A 249 -4.31 17.95 10.98
CA GLN A 249 -3.56 16.87 11.62
C GLN A 249 -4.49 15.92 12.37
N ALA A 250 -5.44 16.45 13.15
CA ALA A 250 -6.38 15.62 13.91
C ALA A 250 -7.23 14.72 12.98
N LYS A 251 -7.73 15.29 11.88
CA LYS A 251 -8.45 14.52 10.85
C LYS A 251 -7.58 13.47 10.16
N CYS A 252 -6.31 13.77 9.92
CA CYS A 252 -5.36 12.81 9.36
C CYS A 252 -5.15 11.65 10.33
N GLN A 253 -4.95 11.92 11.62
CA GLN A 253 -4.76 10.90 12.65
C GLN A 253 -6.01 10.06 12.89
N GLU A 254 -7.21 10.66 12.82
CA GLU A 254 -8.48 9.94 12.83
C GLU A 254 -8.56 8.95 11.67
N ALA A 255 -8.28 9.39 10.44
CA ALA A 255 -8.27 8.51 9.28
C ALA A 255 -7.21 7.39 9.38
N ILE A 256 -6.03 7.67 9.97
CA ILE A 256 -5.00 6.65 10.24
C ILE A 256 -5.49 5.64 11.28
N ALA A 257 -6.14 6.09 12.35
CA ALA A 257 -6.71 5.21 13.38
C ALA A 257 -7.80 4.30 12.79
N GLU A 258 -8.68 4.85 11.96
CA GLU A 258 -9.77 4.11 11.31
C GLU A 258 -9.26 3.10 10.29
N GLN A 259 -8.32 3.49 9.42
CA GLN A 259 -7.90 2.67 8.28
C GLN A 259 -6.72 1.74 8.59
N PHE A 260 -5.87 2.11 9.56
CA PHE A 260 -4.63 1.39 9.87
C PHE A 260 -4.42 1.08 11.35
N MET A 261 -5.44 1.25 12.19
CA MET A 261 -5.33 0.97 13.63
C MET A 261 -4.24 1.79 14.34
N GLY A 262 -3.92 2.98 13.82
CA GLY A 262 -3.05 3.96 14.47
C GLY A 262 -1.64 4.10 13.87
N GLU A 263 -1.21 3.20 12.99
CA GLU A 263 0.09 3.31 12.30
C GLU A 263 -0.10 3.07 10.80
N GLN A 264 0.01 4.11 9.99
CA GLN A 264 -0.09 4.00 8.53
C GLN A 264 1.25 3.50 7.95
N PRO A 265 1.30 2.32 7.30
CA PRO A 265 2.55 1.79 6.77
C PRO A 265 3.15 2.66 5.66
N VAL A 266 4.48 2.76 5.62
CA VAL A 266 5.22 3.39 4.52
C VAL A 266 4.88 2.69 3.19
N GLY A 267 4.65 3.49 2.14
CA GLY A 267 4.20 2.98 0.85
C GLY A 267 2.68 2.78 0.73
N THR A 268 1.91 3.42 1.62
CA THR A 268 0.46 3.61 1.48
C THR A 268 0.14 5.10 1.29
N CYS A 269 -1.09 5.42 0.93
CA CYS A 269 -1.56 6.80 0.86
C CYS A 269 -3.07 6.85 1.15
N ILE A 270 -3.49 7.79 2.00
CA ILE A 270 -4.91 8.08 2.28
C ILE A 270 -5.33 9.41 1.69
N LEU A 271 -6.62 9.54 1.39
CA LEU A 271 -7.24 10.81 1.00
C LEU A 271 -8.15 11.27 2.14
N VAL A 272 -7.85 12.44 2.69
CA VAL A 272 -8.60 13.04 3.80
C VAL A 272 -9.26 14.33 3.30
N PRO A 273 -10.58 14.51 3.43
CA PRO A 273 -11.24 15.75 3.02
C PRO A 273 -10.69 16.95 3.79
N ALA A 274 -10.29 17.99 3.06
CA ALA A 274 -9.82 19.22 3.67
C ALA A 274 -10.97 19.93 4.44
N PRO A 275 -10.74 20.41 5.68
CA PRO A 275 -11.70 21.24 6.41
C PRO A 275 -12.16 22.49 5.65
N VAL A 276 -11.25 23.14 4.90
CA VAL A 276 -11.56 24.34 4.11
C VAL A 276 -11.55 24.00 2.62
N LYS A 277 -12.66 24.28 1.91
CA LYS A 277 -12.81 24.02 0.46
C LYS A 277 -12.60 25.26 -0.41
N ASN A 278 -11.49 25.97 -0.22
CA ASN A 278 -11.17 27.18 -0.99
C ASN A 278 -10.01 26.98 -1.98
N VAL A 279 -8.97 26.23 -1.61
CA VAL A 279 -7.79 25.98 -2.45
C VAL A 279 -7.59 24.49 -2.77
N PHE A 280 -7.83 23.59 -1.82
CA PHE A 280 -7.72 22.14 -2.02
C PHE A 280 -8.92 21.42 -1.42
N ASP A 281 -9.41 20.38 -2.09
CA ASP A 281 -10.53 19.58 -1.59
C ASP A 281 -10.05 18.40 -0.72
N TRP A 282 -8.80 17.95 -0.92
CA TRP A 282 -8.24 16.75 -0.31
C TRP A 282 -6.80 16.97 0.17
N LEU A 283 -6.47 16.38 1.31
CA LEU A 283 -5.12 16.01 1.69
C LEU A 283 -4.84 14.58 1.22
N ALA A 284 -3.81 14.38 0.40
CA ALA A 284 -3.25 13.07 0.13
C ALA A 284 -2.07 12.84 1.07
N TYR A 285 -2.23 11.98 2.08
CA TYR A 285 -1.20 11.72 3.09
C TYR A 285 -0.48 10.41 2.80
N ALA A 286 0.81 10.50 2.44
CA ALA A 286 1.65 9.38 2.05
C ALA A 286 2.92 9.31 2.92
N PRO A 287 2.95 8.49 3.98
CA PRO A 287 4.09 8.46 4.89
C PRO A 287 5.34 7.93 4.19
N THR A 288 6.44 8.63 4.42
CA THR A 288 7.76 8.30 3.89
C THR A 288 8.67 7.61 4.92
N MET A 289 8.25 7.54 6.17
CA MET A 289 9.00 6.95 7.27
C MET A 289 8.06 6.64 8.43
N VAL A 290 8.44 5.74 9.33
CA VAL A 290 7.59 5.42 10.50
C VAL A 290 7.62 6.58 11.49
N VAL A 291 8.83 7.01 11.83
CA VAL A 291 9.13 8.23 12.59
C VAL A 291 10.21 9.01 11.82
N PRO A 292 10.44 10.30 12.13
CA PRO A 292 11.54 11.05 11.53
C PRO A 292 12.88 10.30 11.64
N GLU A 293 13.38 9.78 10.51
CA GLU A 293 14.60 8.97 10.43
C GLU A 293 15.31 9.13 9.07
N ASP A 294 16.56 8.68 9.02
CA ASP A 294 17.38 8.70 7.80
C ASP A 294 16.83 7.72 6.76
N CYS A 295 16.45 8.27 5.60
CA CYS A 295 15.91 7.54 4.48
C CYS A 295 16.93 7.33 3.34
N ARG A 296 18.21 7.69 3.53
CA ARG A 296 19.26 7.49 2.52
C ARG A 296 19.40 6.02 2.14
N GLY A 297 19.52 5.77 0.84
CA GLY A 297 19.59 4.42 0.29
C GLY A 297 18.32 3.59 0.48
N THR A 298 17.21 4.14 0.98
CA THR A 298 15.92 3.45 1.04
C THR A 298 15.14 3.61 -0.28
N ARG A 299 13.98 2.96 -0.37
CA ARG A 299 13.02 3.08 -1.48
C ARG A 299 11.81 3.94 -1.08
N ASN A 300 11.91 4.68 0.02
CA ASN A 300 10.78 5.38 0.60
C ASN A 300 10.20 6.46 -0.35
N PRO A 301 11.01 7.27 -1.07
CA PRO A 301 10.49 8.18 -2.09
C PRO A 301 9.69 7.44 -3.18
N TYR A 302 10.22 6.34 -3.70
CA TYR A 302 9.53 5.52 -4.71
C TYR A 302 8.19 4.97 -4.18
N LEU A 303 8.21 4.37 -2.98
CA LEU A 303 7.04 3.72 -2.40
C LEU A 303 5.92 4.73 -2.08
N ALA A 304 6.24 5.84 -1.43
CA ALA A 304 5.28 6.88 -1.08
C ALA A 304 4.71 7.60 -2.31
N PHE A 305 5.55 7.86 -3.32
CA PHE A 305 5.06 8.49 -4.54
C PHE A 305 4.21 7.54 -5.39
N ARG A 306 4.58 6.25 -5.47
CA ARG A 306 3.74 5.25 -6.13
C ARG A 306 2.40 5.07 -5.42
N SER A 307 2.38 5.07 -4.09
CA SER A 307 1.13 4.94 -3.33
C SER A 307 0.22 6.15 -3.55
N LEU A 308 0.76 7.37 -3.54
CA LEU A 308 0.04 8.58 -3.91
C LEU A 308 -0.66 8.44 -5.27
N LEU A 309 0.11 8.12 -6.32
CA LEU A 309 -0.41 8.02 -7.68
C LEU A 309 -1.50 6.95 -7.82
N THR A 310 -1.25 5.77 -7.26
CA THR A 310 -2.22 4.65 -7.33
C THR A 310 -3.49 4.92 -6.53
N THR A 311 -3.39 5.59 -5.37
CA THR A 311 -4.55 6.02 -4.58
C THR A 311 -5.40 7.04 -5.35
N LEU A 312 -4.78 8.02 -6.00
CA LEU A 312 -5.49 9.03 -6.81
C LEU A 312 -6.23 8.38 -8.00
N LEU A 313 -5.58 7.47 -8.72
CA LEU A 313 -6.22 6.75 -9.82
C LEU A 313 -7.39 5.88 -9.36
N ARG A 314 -7.24 5.15 -8.25
CA ARG A 314 -8.32 4.35 -7.66
C ARG A 314 -9.50 5.20 -7.22
N HIS A 315 -9.22 6.33 -6.56
CA HIS A 315 -10.26 7.28 -6.18
C HIS A 315 -11.03 7.75 -7.42
N ASN A 316 -10.32 8.26 -8.43
CA ASN A 316 -10.93 8.77 -9.66
C ASN A 316 -11.72 7.69 -10.44
N ALA A 317 -11.32 6.42 -10.40
CA ALA A 317 -12.05 5.31 -11.03
C ALA A 317 -13.34 4.92 -10.29
N SER A 318 -13.51 5.39 -9.04
CA SER A 318 -14.60 5.00 -8.14
C SER A 318 -15.61 6.12 -7.86
N THR A 319 -15.33 7.36 -8.32
CA THR A 319 -16.12 8.57 -8.00
C THR A 319 -16.60 9.30 -9.26
N SER A 320 -17.68 10.09 -9.11
CA SER A 320 -18.11 11.07 -10.11
C SER A 320 -17.37 12.42 -10.01
N GLU A 321 -16.66 12.66 -8.90
CA GLU A 321 -15.90 13.89 -8.63
C GLU A 321 -14.39 13.61 -8.61
N PRO A 322 -13.74 13.47 -9.78
CA PRO A 322 -12.33 13.09 -9.85
C PRO A 322 -11.40 14.22 -9.38
N ILE A 323 -10.33 13.84 -8.70
CA ILE A 323 -9.16 14.68 -8.41
C ILE A 323 -8.38 14.84 -9.71
N ARG A 324 -8.50 16.01 -10.35
CA ARG A 324 -7.84 16.29 -11.63
C ARG A 324 -6.42 16.84 -11.49
N SER A 325 -6.08 17.31 -10.30
CA SER A 325 -4.77 17.90 -10.06
C SER A 325 -4.30 17.72 -8.64
N VAL A 326 -2.99 17.49 -8.49
CA VAL A 326 -2.34 17.35 -7.19
C VAL A 326 -1.08 18.20 -7.12
N ILE A 327 -0.84 18.82 -5.97
CA ILE A 327 0.46 19.42 -5.65
C ILE A 327 1.26 18.46 -4.78
N ALA A 328 2.53 18.26 -5.12
CA ALA A 328 3.46 17.45 -4.37
C ALA A 328 4.82 18.15 -4.21
N THR A 329 5.62 17.68 -3.26
CA THR A 329 6.99 18.12 -3.04
C THR A 329 7.96 16.99 -3.31
N SER A 330 9.26 17.33 -3.33
CA SER A 330 10.30 16.32 -3.28
C SER A 330 10.18 15.52 -1.97
N MET A 331 10.11 14.19 -2.06
CA MET A 331 9.93 13.32 -0.91
C MET A 331 11.28 12.92 -0.28
N CYS A 332 11.33 12.84 1.05
CA CYS A 332 12.49 12.42 1.86
C CYS A 332 13.75 13.33 1.80
N THR A 333 13.70 14.51 1.16
CA THR A 333 14.89 15.37 1.01
C THR A 333 15.16 16.32 2.19
N GLY A 334 14.18 16.48 3.08
CA GLY A 334 14.33 17.20 4.35
C GLY A 334 14.90 16.28 5.43
N SER A 335 14.09 15.97 6.45
CA SER A 335 14.48 15.11 7.58
C SER A 335 14.98 13.72 7.18
N GLY A 336 14.55 13.22 6.00
CA GLY A 336 14.98 11.92 5.48
C GLY A 336 16.37 11.90 4.84
N GLY A 337 17.01 13.06 4.60
CA GLY A 337 18.39 13.14 4.12
C GLY A 337 18.66 12.58 2.71
N VAL A 338 17.64 12.19 1.94
CA VAL A 338 17.81 11.70 0.57
C VAL A 338 18.27 12.85 -0.32
N SER A 339 19.21 12.59 -1.23
CA SER A 339 19.65 13.61 -2.18
C SER A 339 18.49 14.03 -3.09
N HIS A 340 18.46 15.30 -3.51
CA HIS A 340 17.43 15.79 -4.44
C HIS A 340 17.40 14.99 -5.75
N HIS A 341 18.57 14.58 -6.23
CA HIS A 341 18.72 13.75 -7.43
C HIS A 341 18.06 12.38 -7.25
N ASP A 342 18.38 11.67 -6.17
CA ASP A 342 17.87 10.31 -5.97
C ASP A 342 16.38 10.32 -5.65
N ALA A 343 15.90 11.31 -4.88
CA ALA A 343 14.47 11.49 -4.63
C ALA A 343 13.70 11.72 -5.95
N ALA A 344 14.14 12.68 -6.76
CA ALA A 344 13.51 12.99 -8.04
C ALA A 344 13.47 11.79 -8.99
N ASN A 345 14.57 11.05 -9.10
CA ASN A 345 14.65 9.87 -9.96
C ASN A 345 13.79 8.70 -9.45
N GLN A 346 13.75 8.46 -8.13
CA GLN A 346 12.85 7.46 -7.55
C GLN A 346 11.38 7.81 -7.80
N MET A 347 11.02 9.09 -7.67
CA MET A 347 9.67 9.58 -7.98
C MET A 347 9.34 9.45 -9.48
N ARG A 348 10.28 9.78 -10.38
CA ARG A 348 10.12 9.57 -11.82
C ARG A 348 9.94 8.10 -12.20
N LEU A 349 10.68 7.20 -11.56
CA LEU A 349 10.55 5.75 -11.78
C LEU A 349 9.20 5.23 -11.28
N ALA A 350 8.69 5.76 -10.15
CA ALA A 350 7.34 5.47 -9.67
C ALA A 350 6.27 5.98 -10.65
N TYR A 351 6.44 7.18 -11.20
CA TYR A 351 5.57 7.72 -12.24
C TYR A 351 5.53 6.82 -13.48
N ALA A 352 6.70 6.47 -14.04
CA ALA A 352 6.79 5.52 -15.17
C ALA A 352 6.08 4.20 -14.85
N ASN A 353 6.28 3.65 -13.64
CA ASN A 353 5.63 2.40 -13.26
C ASN A 353 4.11 2.49 -13.09
N VAL A 354 3.53 3.68 -13.02
CA VAL A 354 2.08 3.86 -12.94
C VAL A 354 1.49 4.18 -14.31
N PHE A 355 2.15 5.04 -15.08
CA PHE A 355 1.60 5.60 -16.32
C PHE A 355 2.19 5.00 -17.61
N GLU A 356 3.38 4.39 -17.54
CA GLU A 356 4.13 3.87 -18.70
C GLU A 356 4.39 2.36 -18.62
N ALA A 357 3.95 1.68 -17.54
CA ALA A 357 4.29 0.28 -17.29
C ALA A 357 3.64 -0.68 -18.32
N PRO A 358 4.38 -1.73 -18.75
CA PRO A 358 3.83 -2.72 -19.67
C PRO A 358 2.68 -3.51 -19.03
N THR A 359 1.67 -3.83 -19.83
CA THR A 359 0.49 -4.61 -19.44
C THR A 359 0.84 -6.04 -19.02
N ARG A 360 1.99 -6.58 -19.45
CA ARG A 360 2.49 -7.90 -19.09
C ARG A 360 3.76 -7.82 -18.24
N ILE A 361 3.70 -8.42 -17.05
CA ILE A 361 4.82 -8.48 -16.12
C ILE A 361 5.56 -9.83 -16.30
N VAL A 362 6.87 -9.78 -16.54
CA VAL A 362 7.75 -10.95 -16.68
C VAL A 362 9.09 -10.72 -15.96
N TRP A 363 9.81 -11.78 -15.60
CA TRP A 363 11.08 -11.65 -14.87
C TRP A 363 12.10 -10.71 -15.52
N PRO A 364 12.35 -10.73 -16.85
CA PRO A 364 13.29 -9.79 -17.46
C PRO A 364 12.94 -8.31 -17.19
N SER A 365 11.66 -7.93 -17.28
CA SER A 365 11.23 -6.55 -17.01
C SER A 365 11.30 -6.21 -15.51
N VAL A 366 10.98 -7.17 -14.63
CA VAL A 366 11.12 -7.00 -13.17
C VAL A 366 12.58 -6.83 -12.75
N LEU A 367 13.50 -7.60 -13.34
CA LEU A 367 14.93 -7.51 -13.07
C LEU A 367 15.54 -6.22 -13.64
N GLN A 368 15.02 -5.70 -14.75
CA GLN A 368 15.39 -4.38 -15.24
C GLN A 368 14.93 -3.30 -14.26
N PHE A 369 13.65 -3.31 -13.86
CA PHE A 369 13.13 -2.38 -12.85
C PHE A 369 13.94 -2.39 -11.56
N GLN A 370 14.33 -3.57 -11.07
CA GLN A 370 15.16 -3.68 -9.87
C GLN A 370 16.54 -3.04 -10.04
N ARG A 371 17.14 -3.14 -11.24
CA ARG A 371 18.43 -2.51 -11.56
C ARG A 371 18.28 -0.99 -11.59
N ASP A 372 17.26 -0.47 -12.28
CA ASP A 372 17.00 0.97 -12.35
C ASP A 372 16.81 1.55 -10.95
N LEU A 373 16.03 0.89 -10.10
CA LEU A 373 15.81 1.31 -8.71
C LEU A 373 17.07 1.23 -7.83
N LYS A 374 18.04 0.36 -8.16
CA LYS A 374 19.32 0.24 -7.43
C LYS A 374 20.34 1.28 -7.85
N GLN A 375 20.30 1.76 -9.09
CA GLN A 375 21.25 2.78 -9.60
C GLN A 375 21.21 4.06 -8.74
N PHE A 376 20.07 4.37 -8.14
CA PHE A 376 19.90 5.53 -7.24
C PHE A 376 20.44 5.30 -5.81
N ARG A 377 21.11 4.18 -5.54
CA ARG A 377 21.74 3.88 -4.23
C ARG A 377 23.26 4.05 -4.26
N GLU A 378 23.86 4.21 -5.44
CA GLU A 378 25.32 4.15 -5.65
C GLU A 378 25.94 5.51 -6.04
N GLY A 379 25.19 6.61 -5.98
CA GLY A 379 25.68 7.96 -6.23
C GLY A 379 26.21 8.63 -4.96
N GLY A 380 27.47 8.37 -4.61
CA GLY A 380 28.28 9.14 -3.66
C GLY A 380 29.39 9.87 -4.39
#